data_AF-A0A517SX53-F1
#
_entry.id   AF-A0A517SX53-F1
#
_cell.length_a   1.000
_cell.length_b   1.000
_cell.length_c   1.000
_cell.angle_alpha   90.00
_cell.angle_beta   90.00
_cell.angle_gamma   90.00
#
_symmetry.space_group_name_H-M   'P 1'
#
loop_
_entity.id
_entity.type
_entity.pdbx_description
1 polymer ?
#
loop_
_entity_poly.entity_id
_entity_poly.type
_entity_poly.pdbx_seq_one_letter_code
_entity_poly.pdbx_strand_id
1 'polypeptide(L)'
;MGENLKKGHCEAFKKGTDRQMLVMSSPQLFRRPDMELTRVDANLLDGKLVSIGETLLAQQSGDLPMVFLSKGSEPIATIEGEGAAKLVEAIEGSDCPDFAEVNVVDVCDISDSITVQLIDEERNDG
;
A
#
# COMPACT_ATOMS: atom_id res chain seq x y z
N MET A 1 -15.40 31.81 -53.03
CA MET A 1 -15.78 31.35 -51.67
C MET A 1 -15.09 30.02 -51.32
N GLY A 2 -13.76 29.99 -51.21
CA GLY A 2 -13.00 28.75 -50.95
C GLY A 2 -11.84 28.89 -49.95
N GLU A 3 -11.54 30.10 -49.47
CA GLU A 3 -10.41 30.35 -48.56
C GLU A 3 -10.76 30.21 -47.07
N ASN A 4 -12.05 30.24 -46.71
CA ASN A 4 -12.46 30.21 -45.28
C ASN A 4 -12.42 28.82 -44.65
N LEU A 5 -12.44 27.74 -45.46
CA LEU A 5 -12.35 26.36 -44.97
C LEU A 5 -10.92 25.99 -44.55
N LYS A 6 -9.90 26.50 -45.25
CA LYS A 6 -8.50 26.14 -44.98
C LYS A 6 -7.96 26.76 -43.67
N LYS A 7 -8.39 27.98 -43.33
CA LYS A 7 -7.97 28.64 -42.08
C LYS A 7 -8.49 27.92 -40.83
N GLY A 8 -9.75 27.45 -40.84
CA GLY A 8 -10.33 26.73 -39.71
C GLY A 8 -9.63 25.42 -39.38
N HIS A 9 -9.16 24.67 -40.39
CA HIS A 9 -8.43 23.42 -40.18
C HIS A 9 -7.01 23.62 -39.62
N CYS A 10 -6.31 24.69 -40.03
CA CYS A 10 -4.99 25.00 -39.49
C CYS A 10 -5.04 25.45 -38.02
N GLU A 11 -6.09 26.19 -37.61
CA GLU A 11 -6.29 26.58 -36.21
C GLU A 11 -6.67 25.37 -35.33
N ALA A 12 -7.48 24.45 -35.85
CA ALA A 12 -7.82 23.21 -35.15
C ALA A 12 -6.61 22.31 -34.95
N PHE A 13 -5.70 22.23 -35.93
CA PHE A 13 -4.46 21.46 -35.80
C PHE A 13 -3.54 22.02 -34.72
N LYS A 14 -3.30 23.35 -34.72
CA LYS A 14 -2.48 24.01 -33.68
C LYS A 14 -3.04 23.81 -32.27
N LYS A 15 -4.36 23.93 -32.09
CA LYS A 15 -5.03 23.66 -30.80
C LYS A 15 -4.95 22.20 -30.36
N GLY A 16 -4.93 21.26 -31.32
CA GLY A 16 -4.73 19.84 -31.04
C GLY A 16 -3.30 19.52 -30.57
N THR A 17 -2.29 20.18 -31.16
CA THR A 17 -0.88 20.01 -30.78
C THR A 17 -0.59 20.56 -29.39
N ASP A 18 -1.15 21.72 -29.03
CA ASP A 18 -1.03 22.30 -27.67
C ASP A 18 -1.69 21.41 -26.61
N ARG A 19 -2.83 20.79 -26.92
CA ARG A 19 -3.47 19.82 -26.02
C ARG A 19 -2.63 18.57 -25.81
N GLN A 20 -1.95 18.08 -26.84
CA GLN A 20 -1.08 16.90 -26.71
C GLN A 20 0.20 17.22 -25.91
N MET A 21 0.78 18.42 -26.06
CA MET A 21 1.89 18.84 -25.20
C MET A 21 1.47 19.01 -23.74
N LEU A 22 0.24 19.49 -23.47
CA LEU A 22 -0.32 19.61 -22.12
C LEU A 22 -0.55 18.24 -21.44
N VAL A 23 -0.85 17.20 -22.21
CA VAL A 23 -0.97 15.81 -21.69
C VAL A 23 0.41 15.20 -21.41
N MET A 24 1.45 15.56 -22.18
CA MET A 24 2.83 15.13 -21.87
C MET A 24 3.45 15.93 -20.71
N SER A 25 2.94 17.13 -20.43
CA SER A 25 3.36 17.99 -19.32
C SER A 25 2.45 17.91 -18.10
N SER A 26 1.55 16.93 -18.01
CA SER A 26 1.02 16.58 -16.70
C SER A 26 2.24 16.13 -15.88
N PRO A 27 2.59 16.79 -14.77
CA PRO A 27 3.53 16.19 -13.84
C PRO A 27 2.88 14.85 -13.49
N GLN A 28 3.46 13.74 -13.97
CA GLN A 28 3.28 12.47 -13.30
C GLN A 28 3.72 12.81 -11.89
N LEU A 29 2.76 12.98 -10.99
CA LEU A 29 3.01 13.10 -9.56
C LEU A 29 4.02 12.00 -9.30
N PHE A 30 5.25 12.42 -9.06
CA PHE A 30 6.37 11.55 -8.81
C PHE A 30 5.82 10.52 -7.83
N ARG A 31 5.69 9.27 -8.27
CA ARG A 31 5.50 8.16 -7.33
C ARG A 31 6.68 8.33 -6.39
N ARG A 32 6.42 8.85 -5.19
CA ARG A 32 7.46 9.15 -4.20
C ARG A 32 8.29 7.87 -4.10
N PRO A 33 9.60 7.91 -4.40
CA PRO A 33 10.39 6.69 -4.43
C PRO A 33 10.57 6.04 -3.06
N ASP A 34 10.20 6.72 -1.98
CA ASP A 34 10.71 6.39 -0.64
C ASP A 34 9.62 6.33 0.45
N MET A 35 8.46 5.74 0.17
CA MET A 35 7.81 5.02 1.27
C MET A 35 8.42 3.63 1.23
N GLU A 36 9.44 3.40 2.05
CA GLU A 36 9.88 2.06 2.38
C GLU A 36 8.72 1.37 3.10
N LEU A 37 7.80 0.85 2.30
CA LEU A 37 6.66 0.10 2.78
C LEU A 37 7.23 -1.17 3.40
N THR A 38 7.22 -1.22 4.74
CA THR A 38 7.69 -2.38 5.50
C THR A 38 6.78 -3.55 5.17
N ARG A 39 7.23 -4.39 4.22
CA ARG A 39 6.57 -5.61 3.81
C ARG A 39 7.18 -6.78 4.55
N VAL A 40 6.32 -7.56 5.17
CA VAL A 40 6.72 -8.70 5.98
C VAL A 40 5.85 -9.89 5.62
N ASP A 41 6.48 -11.05 5.50
CA ASP A 41 5.78 -12.31 5.29
C ASP A 41 5.28 -12.86 6.63
N ALA A 42 4.04 -13.31 6.64
CA ALA A 42 3.35 -13.92 7.76
C ALA A 42 2.87 -15.32 7.36
N ASN A 43 2.87 -16.23 8.32
CA ASN A 43 2.31 -17.56 8.16
C ASN A 43 0.84 -17.54 8.56
N LEU A 44 -0.03 -18.02 7.69
CA LEU A 44 -1.44 -18.15 7.99
C LEU A 44 -1.65 -19.28 9.01
N LEU A 45 -2.62 -19.11 9.91
CA LEU A 45 -3.06 -20.18 10.80
C LEU A 45 -4.02 -21.13 10.06
N ASP A 46 -3.95 -22.41 10.39
CA ASP A 46 -4.73 -23.47 9.73
C ASP A 46 -6.23 -23.15 9.64
N GLY A 47 -6.77 -23.23 8.42
CA GLY A 47 -8.20 -23.06 8.14
C GLY A 47 -8.70 -21.63 8.21
N LYS A 48 -7.80 -20.63 8.29
CA LYS A 48 -8.17 -19.22 8.15
C LYS A 48 -8.21 -18.83 6.68
N LEU A 49 -9.04 -17.83 6.38
CA LEU A 49 -9.17 -17.25 5.05
C LEU A 49 -8.88 -15.76 5.16
N VAL A 50 -8.01 -15.27 4.31
CA VAL A 50 -7.69 -13.85 4.19
C VAL A 50 -7.74 -13.47 2.71
N SER A 51 -8.16 -12.24 2.45
CA SER A 51 -8.19 -11.69 1.10
C SER A 51 -7.19 -10.54 0.97
N ILE A 52 -6.67 -10.35 -0.24
CA ILE A 52 -5.83 -9.19 -0.57
C ILE A 52 -6.65 -7.91 -0.33
N GLY A 53 -6.03 -6.91 0.30
CA GLY A 53 -6.63 -5.64 0.67
C GLY A 53 -7.38 -5.65 2.01
N GLU A 54 -7.40 -6.78 2.72
CA GLU A 54 -7.92 -6.79 4.10
C GLU A 54 -6.94 -6.12 5.07
N THR A 55 -7.49 -5.38 6.03
CA THR A 55 -6.74 -4.79 7.14
C THR A 55 -6.78 -5.72 8.35
N LEU A 56 -5.61 -5.96 8.93
CA LEU A 56 -5.39 -6.77 10.11
C LEU A 56 -4.71 -5.93 11.19
N LEU A 57 -4.88 -6.33 12.44
CA LEU A 57 -4.22 -5.76 13.59
C LEU A 57 -2.99 -6.60 13.94
N ALA A 58 -1.82 -5.98 13.85
CA ALA A 58 -0.56 -6.53 14.31
C ALA A 58 -0.36 -6.21 15.79
N GLN A 59 -0.28 -7.25 16.63
CA GLN A 59 -0.06 -7.14 18.07
C GLN A 59 1.21 -7.90 18.46
N GLN A 60 2.08 -7.25 19.22
CA GLN A 60 3.26 -7.91 19.79
C GLN A 60 2.83 -8.91 20.87
N SER A 61 3.42 -10.11 20.82
CA SER A 61 3.31 -11.07 21.92
C SER A 61 4.19 -10.61 23.09
N GLY A 62 3.63 -10.53 24.30
CA GLY A 62 4.37 -10.05 25.48
C GLY A 62 5.57 -10.92 25.88
N ASP A 63 5.53 -12.23 25.59
CA ASP A 63 6.52 -13.20 26.08
C ASP A 63 7.48 -13.72 25.01
N LEU A 64 7.18 -13.51 23.73
CA LEU A 64 7.90 -14.13 22.61
C LEU A 64 8.14 -13.11 21.49
N PRO A 65 9.25 -13.21 20.75
CA PRO A 65 9.58 -12.33 19.62
C PRO A 65 8.72 -12.69 18.38
N MET A 66 7.41 -12.62 18.54
CA MET A 66 6.41 -12.93 17.52
C MET A 66 5.31 -11.87 17.51
N VAL A 67 4.76 -11.63 16.33
CA VAL A 67 3.65 -10.70 16.13
C VAL A 67 2.44 -11.50 15.67
N PHE A 68 1.32 -11.30 16.36
CA PHE A 68 0.04 -11.87 15.97
C PHE A 68 -0.70 -10.91 15.07
N LEU A 69 -1.20 -11.43 13.95
CA LEU A 69 -2.13 -10.73 13.09
C LEU A 69 -3.54 -11.20 13.41
N SER A 70 -4.41 -10.27 13.78
CA SER A 70 -5.81 -10.55 14.11
C SER A 70 -6.77 -9.73 13.28
N LYS A 71 -7.96 -10.28 13.06
CA LYS A 71 -9.11 -9.57 12.48
C LYS A 71 -10.16 -9.45 13.55
N GLY A 72 -10.25 -8.27 14.17
CA GLY A 72 -11.03 -8.10 15.38
C GLY A 72 -10.44 -8.92 16.53
N SER A 73 -11.21 -9.85 17.11
CA SER A 73 -10.77 -10.71 18.21
C SER A 73 -10.17 -12.06 17.76
N GLU A 74 -10.14 -12.32 16.46
CA GLU A 74 -9.76 -13.63 15.92
C GLU A 74 -8.34 -13.59 15.35
N PRO A 75 -7.40 -14.42 15.85
CA PRO A 75 -6.06 -14.52 15.28
C PRO A 75 -6.12 -15.23 13.92
N ILE A 76 -5.44 -14.65 12.93
CA ILE A 76 -5.41 -15.13 11.54
C ILE A 76 -4.04 -15.64 11.14
N ALA A 77 -2.98 -14.93 11.51
CA ALA A 77 -1.64 -15.23 11.05
C ALA A 77 -0.59 -14.85 12.12
N THR A 78 0.60 -15.42 11.98
CA THR A 78 1.74 -15.14 12.85
C THR A 78 2.95 -14.72 12.04
N ILE A 79 3.72 -13.80 12.60
CA ILE A 79 5.01 -13.38 12.05
C ILE A 79 6.08 -13.71 13.08
N GLU A 80 7.15 -14.34 12.60
CA GLU A 80 8.28 -14.76 13.42
C GLU A 80 9.60 -14.27 12.80
N GLY A 81 10.65 -14.25 13.61
CA GLY A 81 12.01 -13.95 13.16
C GLY A 81 12.27 -12.47 12.86
N GLU A 82 13.06 -12.18 11.83
CA GLU A 82 13.49 -10.82 11.49
C GLU A 82 12.32 -9.91 11.09
N GLY A 83 11.30 -10.48 10.45
CA GLY A 83 10.08 -9.77 10.10
C GLY A 83 9.30 -9.27 11.32
N ALA A 84 9.24 -10.08 12.37
CA ALA A 84 8.60 -9.71 13.63
C ALA A 84 9.36 -8.57 14.31
N ALA A 85 10.70 -8.63 14.34
CA ALA A 85 11.53 -7.59 14.95
C ALA A 85 11.32 -6.22 14.27
N LYS A 86 11.28 -6.18 12.94
CA LYS A 86 11.02 -4.95 12.18
C LYS A 86 9.62 -4.37 12.44
N LEU A 87 8.62 -5.24 12.56
CA LEU A 87 7.27 -4.81 12.89
C LEU A 87 7.15 -4.31 14.34
N VAL A 88 7.84 -4.94 15.29
CA VAL A 88 7.87 -4.48 16.68
C VAL A 88 8.52 -3.10 16.77
N GLU A 89 9.65 -2.87 16.11
CA GLU A 89 10.29 -1.55 16.05
C GLU A 89 9.36 -0.48 15.44
N ALA A 90 8.60 -0.85 14.41
CA ALA A 90 7.59 0.03 13.81
C ALA A 90 6.40 0.31 14.74
N ILE A 91 5.92 -0.69 15.49
CA ILE A 91 4.82 -0.54 16.47
C ILE A 91 5.26 0.37 17.62
N GLU A 92 6.45 0.15 18.19
CA GLU A 92 7.02 0.97 19.26
C GLU A 92 7.22 2.44 18.85
N GLY A 93 7.46 2.69 17.56
CA GLY A 93 7.59 4.03 16.98
C GLY A 93 6.26 4.71 16.64
N SER A 94 5.13 4.02 16.75
CA SER A 94 3.81 4.53 16.33
C SER A 94 3.07 5.30 17.44
N ASP A 95 2.02 6.03 17.07
CA ASP A 95 1.15 6.76 18.02
C ASP A 95 0.41 5.79 18.99
N CYS A 96 0.34 4.49 18.68
CA CYS A 96 -0.28 3.45 19.50
C CYS A 96 0.70 2.27 19.76
N PRO A 97 1.41 2.25 20.91
CA PRO A 97 2.49 1.28 21.15
C PRO A 97 2.03 -0.17 21.37
N ASP A 98 0.73 -0.44 21.44
CA ASP A 98 0.20 -1.77 21.70
C ASP A 98 -0.22 -2.53 20.42
N PHE A 99 -0.51 -1.83 19.33
CA PHE A 99 -0.96 -2.43 18.07
C PHE A 99 -0.68 -1.52 16.86
N ALA A 100 -0.45 -2.13 15.69
CA ALA A 100 -0.40 -1.42 14.41
C ALA A 100 -1.38 -2.03 13.42
N GLU A 101 -1.91 -1.20 12.51
CA GLU A 101 -2.71 -1.69 11.40
C GLU A 101 -1.80 -2.09 10.23
N VAL A 102 -2.06 -3.28 9.68
CA VAL A 102 -1.35 -3.80 8.51
C VAL A 102 -2.35 -4.21 7.43
N ASN A 103 -2.01 -3.97 6.18
CA ASN A 103 -2.80 -4.40 5.03
C ASN A 103 -2.19 -5.65 4.40
N VAL A 104 -3.03 -6.61 4.04
CA VAL A 104 -2.62 -7.77 3.24
C VAL A 104 -2.42 -7.33 1.80
N VAL A 105 -1.19 -7.48 1.30
CA VAL A 105 -0.82 -7.10 -0.07
C VAL A 105 -0.79 -8.30 -1.00
N ASP A 106 -0.42 -9.46 -0.47
CA ASP A 106 -0.33 -10.69 -1.24
C ASP A 106 -0.72 -11.91 -0.39
N VAL A 107 -1.25 -12.93 -1.06
CA VAL A 107 -1.68 -14.19 -0.45
C VAL A 107 -1.20 -15.33 -1.34
N CYS A 108 -0.37 -16.21 -0.79
CA CYS A 108 0.11 -17.40 -1.50
C CYS A 108 -0.69 -18.63 -1.05
N ASP A 109 -1.61 -19.07 -1.91
CA ASP A 109 -2.49 -20.24 -1.65
C ASP A 109 -1.75 -21.58 -1.54
N ILE A 110 -0.47 -21.64 -1.96
CA ILE A 110 0.31 -22.90 -2.00
C ILE A 110 1.11 -23.10 -0.73
N SER A 111 1.61 -22.02 -0.13
CA SER A 111 2.51 -22.06 1.04
C SER A 111 1.88 -21.55 2.33
N ASP A 112 0.56 -21.27 2.31
CA ASP A 112 -0.17 -20.68 3.43
C ASP A 112 0.55 -19.46 4.03
N SER A 113 1.13 -18.64 3.16
CA SER A 113 1.89 -17.44 3.53
C SER A 113 1.24 -16.21 2.94
N ILE A 114 1.19 -15.13 3.73
CA ILE A 114 0.66 -13.84 3.30
C ILE A 114 1.73 -12.77 3.44
N THR A 115 1.74 -11.79 2.55
CA THR A 115 2.60 -10.62 2.71
C THR A 115 1.75 -9.47 3.21
N VAL A 116 2.12 -8.93 4.37
CA VAL A 116 1.47 -7.76 4.98
C VAL A 116 2.35 -6.54 4.88
N GLN A 117 1.71 -5.38 4.86
CA GLN A 117 2.35 -4.08 4.77
C GLN A 117 1.82 -3.17 5.87
N LEU A 118 2.73 -2.53 6.61
CA LEU A 118 2.35 -1.55 7.62
C LEU A 118 1.59 -0.38 6.99
N ILE A 119 0.49 0.02 7.61
CA ILE A 119 -0.21 1.25 7.27
C ILE A 119 0.43 2.35 8.10
N ASP A 120 1.37 3.07 7.50
CA ASP A 120 1.83 4.32 8.09
C ASP A 120 0.75 5.37 7.82
N GLU A 121 -0.08 5.65 8.83
CA GLU A 121 -0.94 6.83 8.80
C GLU A 121 -0.05 8.07 8.94
N GLU A 122 0.59 8.51 7.84
CA GLU A 122 1.17 9.84 7.80
C GLU A 122 0.06 10.84 8.16
N ARG A 123 0.25 11.52 9.29
CA ARG A 123 -0.57 12.66 9.75
C ARG A 123 -0.85 13.57 8.56
N ASN A 124 -2.08 13.52 8.09
CA ASN A 124 -2.63 14.51 7.20
C ASN A 124 -3.06 15.70 8.07
N ASP A 125 -2.07 16.41 8.64
CA ASP A 125 -2.30 17.70 9.29
C ASP A 125 -2.64 18.70 8.18
N GLY A 126 -3.95 18.85 7.95
CA GLY A 126 -4.54 19.88 7.08
C GLY A 126 -4.62 21.25 7.74
#